data_AF-A0A939CD42-F1
#
_entry.id   AF-A0A939CD42-F1
#
_cell.length_a   1.000
_cell.length_b   1.000
_cell.length_c   1.000
_cell.angle_alpha   90.00
_cell.angle_beta   90.00
_cell.angle_gamma   90.00
#
_symmetry.space_group_name_H-M   'P 1'
#
loop_
_entity.id
_entity.type
_entity.pdbx_description
1 polymer ?
#
loop_
_entity_poly.entity_id
_entity_poly.type
_entity_poly.pdbx_seq_one_letter_code
_entity_poly.pdbx_strand_id
1 'polypeptide(L)'
;MLVADIQGKRIYRIPAPDKRLDKNGAPKEPKKLGRVHFPVFTSQGTRVVGFMIKLPDIVGMVKQPDKFVPLDALETYEGVPCVVDSKENFDAPAAKRLGIDLDRCLIWTGMDVRTKSGKSVGYCAEAAFDSKTGEVDHFQLTGGMASSALLGDIQMPASYLKGYRGGAMIVADEVLDLSFSGGAAAHAAEASVAVSTKVKAGAKVLDDKGSVALDRGSKALGKQLGRTKGMFKSFAAEYKKAAGAPAKKKRAK
;
A
#
# COMPACT_ATOMS: atom_id res chain seq x y z
N MET A 1 9.19 6.51 7.89
CA MET A 1 9.55 5.99 6.54
C MET A 1 8.29 6.05 5.68
N LEU A 2 8.38 6.50 4.43
CA LEU A 2 7.27 6.39 3.47
C LEU A 2 7.29 5.02 2.82
N VAL A 3 6.13 4.49 2.43
CA VAL A 3 6.06 3.22 1.69
C VAL A 3 6.81 3.32 0.35
N ALA A 4 6.80 4.46 -0.35
CA ALA A 4 7.61 4.67 -1.56
C ALA A 4 9.12 4.57 -1.32
N ASP A 5 9.61 4.81 -0.10
CA ASP A 5 11.04 4.64 0.21
C ASP A 5 11.49 3.19 0.06
N ILE A 6 10.58 2.22 0.14
CA ILE A 6 10.88 0.79 0.06
C ILE A 6 10.21 0.10 -1.14
N GLN A 7 9.11 0.65 -1.66
CA GLN A 7 8.40 0.10 -2.81
C GLN A 7 9.32 0.05 -4.05
N GLY A 8 9.27 -1.07 -4.79
CA GLY A 8 10.10 -1.30 -5.96
C GLY A 8 11.57 -1.68 -5.67
N LYS A 9 12.07 -1.49 -4.44
CA LYS A 9 13.42 -1.92 -4.05
C LYS A 9 13.57 -3.44 -4.16
N ARG A 10 14.79 -3.88 -4.49
CA ARG A 10 15.11 -5.30 -4.58
C ARG A 10 15.26 -5.87 -3.17
N ILE A 11 14.64 -7.02 -2.94
CA ILE A 11 14.86 -7.84 -1.75
C ILE A 11 15.64 -9.07 -2.16
N TYR A 12 16.58 -9.46 -1.33
CA TYR A 12 17.41 -10.64 -1.51
C TYR A 12 17.16 -11.66 -0.39
N ARG A 13 17.58 -12.90 -0.63
CA ARG A 13 17.57 -14.02 0.30
C ARG A 13 18.99 -14.32 0.74
N ILE A 14 19.13 -14.58 2.02
CA ILE A 14 20.42 -14.99 2.61
C ILE A 14 20.25 -16.27 3.42
N PRO A 15 21.32 -17.07 3.56
CA PRO A 15 21.30 -18.25 4.44
C PRO A 15 21.09 -17.86 5.90
N ALA A 16 20.76 -18.87 6.72
CA ALA A 16 20.80 -18.75 8.17
C ALA A 16 22.20 -18.27 8.65
N PRO A 17 22.30 -17.57 9.79
CA PRO A 17 23.54 -16.94 10.25
C PRO A 17 24.76 -17.86 10.27
N ASP A 18 24.58 -19.11 10.70
CA ASP A 18 25.61 -20.17 10.76
C ASP A 18 26.13 -20.60 9.38
N LYS A 19 25.44 -20.24 8.29
CA LYS A 19 25.75 -20.63 6.92
C LYS A 19 26.10 -19.45 6.02
N ARG A 20 26.32 -18.26 6.59
CA ARG A 20 26.61 -17.04 5.82
C ARG A 20 28.03 -17.00 5.25
N LEU A 21 28.96 -17.79 5.79
CA LEU A 21 30.32 -17.88 5.25
C LEU A 21 30.46 -19.01 4.22
N ASP A 22 31.30 -18.80 3.22
CA ASP A 22 31.74 -19.83 2.28
C ASP A 22 32.90 -20.68 2.85
N LYS A 23 33.40 -21.62 2.05
CA LYS A 23 34.50 -22.51 2.42
C LYS A 23 35.83 -21.79 2.72
N ASN A 24 35.97 -20.54 2.27
CA ASN A 24 37.14 -19.70 2.45
C ASN A 24 36.95 -18.67 3.57
N GLY A 25 35.80 -18.69 4.27
CA GLY A 25 35.47 -17.73 5.31
C GLY A 25 34.93 -16.39 4.80
N ALA A 26 34.67 -16.25 3.50
CA ALA A 26 34.10 -15.02 2.93
C ALA A 26 32.57 -14.99 3.05
N PRO A 27 31.94 -13.80 3.21
CA PRO A 27 30.49 -13.67 3.17
C PRO A 27 29.91 -14.18 1.84
N LYS A 28 28.91 -15.05 1.90
CA LYS A 28 28.18 -15.52 0.72
C LYS A 28 27.36 -14.40 0.13
N GLU A 29 27.36 -14.29 -1.18
CA GLU A 29 26.54 -13.33 -1.89
C GLU A 29 25.03 -13.58 -1.70
N PRO A 30 24.24 -12.52 -1.46
CA PRO A 30 22.79 -12.62 -1.31
C PRO A 30 22.12 -12.95 -2.66
N LYS A 31 21.14 -13.87 -2.65
CA LYS A 31 20.43 -14.31 -3.87
C LYS A 31 19.15 -13.50 -4.07
N LYS A 32 18.90 -12.99 -5.28
CA LYS A 32 17.69 -12.19 -5.55
C LYS A 32 16.41 -12.96 -5.20
N LEU A 33 15.54 -12.33 -4.40
CA LEU A 33 14.18 -12.81 -4.13
C LEU A 33 13.19 -12.20 -5.12
N GLY A 34 13.17 -10.87 -5.19
CA GLY A 34 12.16 -10.14 -5.95
C GLY A 34 12.26 -8.63 -5.71
N ARG A 35 11.14 -7.93 -5.93
CA ARG A 35 11.02 -6.50 -5.63
C ARG A 35 9.81 -6.25 -4.74
N VAL A 36 9.93 -5.29 -3.82
CA VAL A 36 8.80 -4.85 -3.00
C VAL A 36 7.68 -4.35 -3.89
N HIS A 37 6.48 -4.87 -3.72
CA HIS A 37 5.32 -4.56 -4.55
C HIS A 37 4.35 -3.64 -3.81
N PHE A 38 3.83 -4.03 -2.65
CA PHE A 38 2.95 -3.17 -1.85
C PHE A 38 3.01 -3.53 -0.36
N PRO A 39 2.75 -2.54 0.52
CA PRO A 39 2.65 -2.76 1.95
C PRO A 39 1.43 -3.61 2.30
N VAL A 40 1.58 -4.39 3.36
CA VAL A 40 0.52 -5.18 3.97
C VAL A 40 0.21 -4.59 5.33
N PHE A 41 -1.03 -4.16 5.53
CA PHE A 41 -1.49 -3.62 6.79
C PHE A 41 -2.23 -4.68 7.60
N THR A 42 -2.26 -4.53 8.92
CA THR A 42 -3.19 -5.30 9.79
C THR A 42 -4.63 -5.11 9.34
N SER A 43 -5.54 -5.95 9.84
CA SER A 43 -6.98 -5.80 9.58
C SER A 43 -7.57 -4.48 10.09
N GLN A 44 -6.93 -3.84 11.06
CA GLN A 44 -7.30 -2.50 11.52
C GLN A 44 -6.75 -1.38 10.63
N GLY A 45 -5.78 -1.70 9.78
CA GLY A 45 -5.20 -0.77 8.80
C GLY A 45 -4.18 0.23 9.36
N THR A 46 -3.91 0.24 10.67
CA THR A 46 -3.06 1.23 11.36
C THR A 46 -1.61 0.77 11.57
N ARG A 47 -1.24 -0.42 11.11
CA ARG A 47 0.12 -0.95 11.22
C ARG A 47 0.50 -1.73 9.97
N VAL A 48 1.67 -1.44 9.41
CA VAL A 48 2.34 -2.21 8.37
C VAL A 48 2.98 -3.44 9.01
N VAL A 49 2.60 -4.63 8.57
CA VAL A 49 3.14 -5.92 9.08
C VAL A 49 4.14 -6.56 8.14
N GLY A 50 4.27 -6.05 6.92
CA GLY A 50 5.20 -6.55 5.93
C GLY A 50 4.86 -6.07 4.53
N PHE A 51 5.40 -6.77 3.55
CA PHE A 51 5.26 -6.42 2.14
C PHE A 51 4.99 -7.65 1.29
N MET A 52 4.21 -7.45 0.23
CA MET A 52 4.20 -8.39 -0.87
C MET A 52 5.42 -8.15 -1.74
N ILE A 53 6.15 -9.23 -2.02
CA ILE A 53 7.34 -9.24 -2.86
C ILE A 53 6.97 -9.86 -4.20
N LYS A 54 7.05 -9.05 -5.26
CA LYS A 54 6.89 -9.51 -6.63
C LYS A 54 8.10 -10.35 -7.02
N LEU A 55 7.86 -11.64 -7.23
CA LEU A 55 8.87 -12.58 -7.70
C LEU A 55 9.18 -12.36 -9.19
N PRO A 56 10.40 -12.69 -9.66
CA PRO A 56 10.70 -12.71 -11.08
C PRO A 56 9.82 -13.73 -11.82
N ASP A 57 9.45 -13.45 -13.06
CA ASP A 57 8.64 -14.37 -13.86
C ASP A 57 9.44 -15.65 -14.20
N ILE A 58 8.80 -16.83 -14.17
CA ILE A 58 9.44 -18.10 -14.53
C ILE A 58 9.68 -18.10 -16.05
N VAL A 59 10.93 -18.32 -16.46
CA VAL A 59 11.39 -18.21 -17.85
C VAL A 59 10.98 -16.86 -18.49
N GLY A 60 10.80 -15.80 -17.68
CA GLY A 60 10.37 -14.48 -18.16
C GLY A 60 8.92 -14.39 -18.67
N MET A 61 8.15 -15.49 -18.65
CA MET A 61 6.83 -15.56 -19.26
C MET A 61 5.71 -15.87 -18.26
N VAL A 62 5.98 -16.75 -17.28
CA VAL A 62 4.96 -17.20 -16.33
C VAL A 62 5.02 -16.32 -15.08
N LYS A 63 3.99 -15.48 -14.93
CA LYS A 63 3.82 -14.63 -13.74
C LYS A 63 3.65 -15.49 -12.50
N GLN A 64 4.53 -15.28 -11.54
CA GLN A 64 4.41 -15.87 -10.22
C GLN A 64 3.49 -15.02 -9.35
N PRO A 65 2.77 -15.63 -8.40
CA PRO A 65 2.15 -14.87 -7.34
C PRO A 65 3.22 -14.17 -6.49
N ASP A 66 2.81 -13.07 -5.88
CA ASP A 66 3.67 -12.38 -4.93
C ASP A 66 3.83 -13.24 -3.66
N LYS A 67 4.95 -13.01 -2.96
CA LYS A 67 5.28 -13.67 -1.70
C LYS A 67 5.25 -12.66 -0.55
N PHE A 68 4.59 -12.99 0.55
CA PHE A 68 4.59 -12.13 1.73
C PHE A 68 5.90 -12.27 2.50
N VAL A 69 6.50 -11.14 2.85
CA VAL A 69 7.66 -11.04 3.74
C VAL A 69 7.31 -10.08 4.88
N PRO A 70 7.40 -10.50 6.14
CA PRO A 70 7.06 -9.66 7.27
C PRO A 70 8.12 -8.57 7.50
N LEU A 71 7.70 -7.43 8.04
CA LEU A 71 8.57 -6.27 8.30
C LEU A 71 9.74 -6.64 9.22
N ASP A 72 9.47 -7.45 10.25
CA ASP A 72 10.44 -7.89 11.24
C ASP A 72 11.48 -8.91 10.72
N ALA A 73 11.29 -9.45 9.52
CA ALA A 73 12.26 -10.34 8.88
C ALA A 73 13.15 -9.63 7.86
N LEU A 74 12.94 -8.33 7.63
CA LEU A 74 13.82 -7.53 6.77
C LEU A 74 15.06 -7.11 7.55
N GLU A 75 16.22 -7.49 7.04
CA GLU A 75 17.52 -7.12 7.59
C GLU A 75 18.44 -6.54 6.50
N THR A 76 19.52 -5.89 6.90
CA THR A 76 20.57 -5.47 5.97
C THR A 76 21.71 -6.48 6.04
N TYR A 77 22.12 -7.01 4.89
CA TYR A 77 23.28 -7.89 4.78
C TYR A 77 24.08 -7.49 3.54
N GLU A 78 25.39 -7.30 3.70
CA GLU A 78 26.27 -6.79 2.62
C GLU A 78 25.71 -5.53 1.95
N GLY A 79 25.16 -4.61 2.74
CA GLY A 79 24.62 -3.32 2.27
C GLY A 79 23.29 -3.40 1.50
N VAL A 80 22.66 -4.57 1.38
CA VAL A 80 21.38 -4.73 0.66
C VAL A 80 20.27 -5.28 1.54
N PRO A 81 18.99 -4.89 1.30
CA PRO A 81 17.84 -5.44 2.02
C PRO A 81 17.67 -6.94 1.73
N CYS A 82 17.66 -7.72 2.79
CA CYS A 82 17.63 -9.18 2.78
C CYS A 82 16.56 -9.74 3.69
N VAL A 83 16.27 -11.02 3.48
CA VAL A 83 15.49 -11.86 4.39
C VAL A 83 16.17 -13.22 4.48
N VAL A 84 16.26 -13.79 5.69
CA VAL A 84 16.76 -15.16 5.87
C VAL A 84 15.85 -16.14 5.13
N ASP A 85 16.44 -17.04 4.34
CA ASP A 85 15.73 -18.06 3.55
C ASP A 85 15.24 -19.22 4.44
N SER A 86 14.40 -18.88 5.40
CA SER A 86 13.68 -19.79 6.28
C SER A 86 12.19 -19.74 5.97
N LYS A 87 11.52 -20.89 6.05
CA LYS A 87 10.07 -20.99 5.78
C LYS A 87 9.26 -20.03 6.64
N GLU A 88 9.69 -19.77 7.87
CA GLU A 88 9.00 -18.91 8.86
C GLU A 88 9.01 -17.42 8.51
N ASN A 89 9.78 -17.01 7.50
CA ASN A 89 9.85 -15.63 7.03
C ASN A 89 8.97 -15.39 5.79
N PHE A 90 8.16 -16.35 5.38
CA PHE A 90 7.32 -16.24 4.20
C PHE A 90 5.88 -16.66 4.46
N ASP A 91 4.94 -15.97 3.79
CA ASP A 91 3.56 -16.39 3.59
C ASP A 91 2.85 -16.86 4.88
N ALA A 92 2.13 -18.00 4.82
CA ALA A 92 1.35 -18.53 5.93
C ALA A 92 2.18 -18.87 7.19
N PRO A 93 3.38 -19.46 7.09
CA PRO A 93 4.26 -19.62 8.26
C PRO A 93 4.59 -18.29 8.95
N ALA A 94 4.94 -17.25 8.20
CA ALA A 94 5.20 -15.92 8.77
C ALA A 94 3.94 -15.32 9.41
N ALA A 95 2.80 -15.44 8.74
CA ALA A 95 1.53 -14.96 9.28
C ALA A 95 1.17 -15.64 10.60
N LYS A 96 1.35 -16.96 10.68
CA LYS A 96 1.15 -17.74 11.91
C LYS A 96 2.09 -17.27 13.02
N ARG A 97 3.38 -17.06 12.72
CA ARG A 97 4.37 -16.55 13.67
C ARG A 97 4.00 -15.18 14.21
N LEU A 98 3.48 -14.30 13.36
CA LEU A 98 3.04 -12.95 13.73
C LEU A 98 1.64 -12.90 14.38
N GLY A 99 0.90 -14.01 14.40
CA GLY A 99 -0.49 -14.02 14.88
C GLY A 99 -1.45 -13.21 14.02
N ILE A 100 -1.18 -13.07 12.72
CA ILE A 100 -2.03 -12.32 11.78
C ILE A 100 -2.76 -13.24 10.81
N ASP A 101 -3.91 -12.79 10.33
CA ASP A 101 -4.63 -13.41 9.23
C ASP A 101 -4.45 -12.58 7.95
N LEU A 102 -3.62 -13.09 7.04
CA LEU A 102 -3.36 -12.48 5.73
C LEU A 102 -4.62 -12.32 4.86
N ASP A 103 -5.68 -13.07 5.15
CA ASP A 103 -6.95 -12.91 4.44
C ASP A 103 -7.72 -11.65 4.84
N ARG A 104 -7.50 -11.20 6.09
CA ARG A 104 -8.11 -10.01 6.69
C ARG A 104 -7.20 -8.79 6.67
N CYS A 105 -5.92 -8.97 6.32
CA CYS A 105 -5.01 -7.87 6.08
C CYS A 105 -5.49 -6.96 4.94
N LEU A 106 -4.94 -5.76 4.87
CA LEU A 106 -5.38 -4.70 3.96
C LEU A 106 -4.22 -4.18 3.12
N ILE A 107 -4.56 -3.58 1.98
CA ILE A 107 -3.64 -2.80 1.13
C ILE A 107 -4.31 -1.46 0.90
N TRP A 108 -3.70 -0.38 1.39
CA TRP A 108 -4.25 0.96 1.25
C TRP A 108 -3.79 1.70 0.01
N THR A 109 -2.59 1.43 -0.50
CA THR A 109 -2.06 2.08 -1.69
C THR A 109 -3.00 1.89 -2.88
N GLY A 110 -3.52 2.99 -3.43
CA GLY A 110 -4.49 3.00 -4.53
C GLY A 110 -5.93 2.73 -4.12
N MET A 111 -6.24 2.60 -2.83
CA MET A 111 -7.60 2.40 -2.32
C MET A 111 -8.39 3.71 -2.32
N ASP A 112 -9.64 3.65 -2.78
CA ASP A 112 -10.59 4.77 -2.67
C ASP A 112 -10.81 5.17 -1.20
N VAL A 113 -10.95 6.48 -0.96
CA VAL A 113 -11.14 7.05 0.36
C VAL A 113 -12.48 7.76 0.42
N ARG A 114 -13.28 7.42 1.42
CA ARG A 114 -14.58 8.03 1.70
C ARG A 114 -14.69 8.42 3.15
N THR A 115 -15.37 9.52 3.43
CA THR A 115 -15.69 9.89 4.81
C THR A 115 -16.78 8.98 5.40
N LYS A 116 -16.98 9.05 6.72
CA LYS A 116 -18.07 8.32 7.40
C LYS A 116 -19.45 8.66 6.82
N SER A 117 -19.69 9.93 6.49
CA SER A 117 -20.92 10.40 5.84
C SER A 117 -21.05 9.99 4.36
N GLY A 118 -20.00 9.40 3.77
CA GLY A 118 -20.02 8.86 2.42
C GLY A 118 -19.52 9.82 1.34
N LYS A 119 -18.98 11.00 1.71
CA LYS A 119 -18.37 11.92 0.76
C LYS A 119 -17.08 11.34 0.21
N SER A 120 -16.84 11.53 -1.08
CA SER A 120 -15.58 11.11 -1.73
C SER A 120 -14.44 12.04 -1.31
N VAL A 121 -13.30 11.47 -0.93
CA VAL A 121 -12.06 12.22 -0.61
C VAL A 121 -11.01 12.06 -1.71
N GLY A 122 -11.03 10.93 -2.44
CA GLY A 122 -10.01 10.59 -3.44
C GLY A 122 -9.53 9.16 -3.23
N TYR A 123 -8.21 8.93 -3.25
CA TYR A 123 -7.60 7.65 -2.91
C TYR A 123 -6.36 7.83 -2.02
N CYS A 124 -5.96 6.76 -1.32
CA CYS A 124 -4.75 6.72 -0.51
C CYS A 124 -3.53 6.47 -1.41
N ALA A 125 -2.65 7.45 -1.55
CA ALA A 125 -1.40 7.33 -2.32
C ALA A 125 -0.31 6.60 -1.54
N GLU A 126 -0.12 6.97 -0.27
CA GLU A 126 1.05 6.62 0.53
C GLU A 126 0.67 6.41 1.99
N ALA A 127 1.50 5.68 2.73
CA ALA A 127 1.49 5.69 4.19
C ALA A 127 2.89 5.99 4.73
N ALA A 128 2.96 6.86 5.72
CA ALA A 128 4.14 7.06 6.54
C ALA A 128 4.03 6.15 7.78
N PHE A 129 5.07 5.35 8.03
CA PHE A 129 5.08 4.40 9.13
C PHE A 129 6.45 4.34 9.82
N ASP A 130 6.46 3.88 11.06
CA ASP A 130 7.68 3.55 11.80
C ASP A 130 8.27 2.24 11.25
N SER A 131 9.52 2.28 10.80
CA SER A 131 10.14 1.12 10.14
C SER A 131 10.48 -0.03 11.08
N LYS A 132 10.43 0.19 12.40
CA LYS A 132 10.69 -0.85 13.42
C LYS A 132 9.38 -1.47 13.92
N THR A 133 8.39 -0.66 14.26
CA THR A 133 7.14 -1.11 14.87
C THR A 133 6.04 -1.37 13.85
N GLY A 134 6.17 -0.79 12.66
CA GLY A 134 5.16 -0.79 11.60
C GLY A 134 4.03 0.20 11.82
N GLU A 135 3.99 0.94 12.94
CA GLU A 135 2.88 1.83 13.25
C GLU A 135 2.76 2.95 12.21
N VAL A 136 1.55 3.17 11.71
CA VAL A 136 1.27 4.21 10.73
C VAL A 136 1.08 5.53 11.48
N ASP A 137 1.86 6.52 11.09
CA ASP A 137 1.75 7.89 11.58
C ASP A 137 0.65 8.64 10.82
N HIS A 138 0.76 8.69 9.50
CA HIS A 138 -0.20 9.35 8.62
C HIS A 138 -0.30 8.68 7.25
N PHE A 139 -1.41 8.95 6.56
CA PHE A 139 -1.63 8.60 5.16
C PHE A 139 -1.57 9.84 4.29
N GLN A 140 -1.12 9.70 3.05
CA GLN A 140 -1.24 10.77 2.05
C GLN A 140 -2.41 10.44 1.14
N LEU A 141 -3.41 11.30 1.15
CA LEU A 141 -4.61 11.18 0.32
C LEU A 141 -4.51 12.14 -0.85
N THR A 142 -4.98 11.70 -2.01
CA THR A 142 -4.93 12.48 -3.24
C THR A 142 -6.26 12.44 -3.96
N GLY A 143 -6.65 13.58 -4.52
CA GLY A 143 -7.76 13.70 -5.46
C GLY A 143 -7.44 13.23 -6.88
N GLY A 144 -6.26 12.64 -7.12
CA GLY A 144 -5.75 12.27 -8.43
C GLY A 144 -4.57 13.10 -8.91
N MET A 145 -3.84 12.56 -9.90
CA MET A 145 -2.60 13.17 -10.44
C MET A 145 -2.74 14.65 -10.83
N ALA A 146 -3.86 15.02 -11.46
CA ALA A 146 -4.12 16.42 -11.83
C ALA A 146 -4.40 17.31 -10.61
N SER A 147 -5.05 16.75 -9.58
CA SER A 147 -5.37 17.44 -8.32
C SER A 147 -4.14 17.55 -7.42
N SER A 148 -3.30 16.52 -7.29
CA SER A 148 -2.04 16.56 -6.53
C SER A 148 -1.06 17.56 -7.10
N ALA A 149 -0.93 17.66 -8.43
CA ALA A 149 -0.05 18.65 -9.04
C ALA A 149 -0.44 20.11 -8.69
N LEU A 150 -1.76 20.35 -8.55
CA LEU A 150 -2.30 21.67 -8.26
C LEU A 150 -2.33 21.98 -6.75
N LEU A 151 -2.79 21.02 -5.94
CA LEU A 151 -3.13 21.23 -4.53
C LEU A 151 -2.14 20.57 -3.57
N GLY A 152 -1.41 19.56 -4.03
CA GLY A 152 -0.64 18.66 -3.17
C GLY A 152 -1.50 17.53 -2.64
N ASP A 153 -0.96 16.76 -1.69
CA ASP A 153 -1.67 15.67 -1.03
C ASP A 153 -2.18 16.11 0.34
N ILE A 154 -3.22 15.46 0.85
CA ILE A 154 -3.69 15.65 2.22
C ILE A 154 -2.91 14.70 3.11
N GLN A 155 -2.14 15.24 4.06
CA GLN A 155 -1.55 14.44 5.13
C GLN A 155 -2.60 14.21 6.21
N MET A 156 -3.15 13.00 6.24
CA MET A 156 -4.18 12.58 7.19
C MET A 156 -3.56 11.74 8.31
N PRO A 157 -3.57 12.19 9.58
CA PRO A 157 -3.12 11.37 10.71
C PRO A 157 -3.90 10.05 10.79
N ALA A 158 -3.23 8.97 11.22
CA ALA A 158 -3.84 7.63 11.29
C ALA A 158 -5.08 7.57 12.21
N SER A 159 -5.21 8.49 13.18
CA SER A 159 -6.38 8.61 14.07
C SER A 159 -7.69 8.96 13.34
N TYR A 160 -7.60 9.52 12.13
CA TYR A 160 -8.75 9.80 11.28
C TYR A 160 -9.24 8.55 10.55
N LEU A 161 -8.45 7.48 10.46
CA LEU A 161 -8.89 6.19 9.91
C LEU A 161 -9.99 5.59 10.78
N LYS A 162 -11.09 5.19 10.16
CA LYS A 162 -12.25 4.57 10.82
C LYS A 162 -12.45 3.11 10.40
N GLY A 163 -11.71 2.65 9.40
CA GLY A 163 -11.62 1.24 9.01
C GLY A 163 -11.84 1.04 7.51
N TYR A 164 -12.12 -0.22 7.15
CA TYR A 164 -12.43 -0.64 5.80
C TYR A 164 -13.92 -0.95 5.68
N ARG A 165 -14.61 -0.36 4.68
CA ARG A 165 -16.01 -0.70 4.39
C ARG A 165 -16.35 -0.39 2.94
N GLY A 166 -17.09 -1.29 2.30
CA GLY A 166 -17.62 -1.07 0.95
C GLY A 166 -16.51 -0.82 -0.05
N GLY A 167 -15.40 -1.55 0.05
CA GLY A 167 -14.28 -1.42 -0.88
C GLY A 167 -13.51 -0.11 -0.78
N ALA A 168 -13.64 0.64 0.32
CA ALA A 168 -12.97 1.92 0.51
C ALA A 168 -12.34 2.03 1.91
N MET A 169 -11.30 2.83 2.01
CA MET A 169 -10.81 3.37 3.27
C MET A 169 -11.84 4.37 3.81
N ILE A 170 -12.38 4.10 4.99
CA ILE A 170 -13.32 4.99 5.65
C ILE A 170 -12.58 5.88 6.63
N VAL A 171 -12.78 7.19 6.49
CA VAL A 171 -12.12 8.21 7.31
C VAL A 171 -13.13 9.10 8.03
N ALA A 172 -12.68 9.86 9.02
CA ALA A 172 -13.46 10.87 9.71
C ALA A 172 -13.99 11.94 8.72
N ASP A 173 -15.11 12.58 9.02
CA ASP A 173 -15.65 13.64 8.14
C ASP A 173 -14.76 14.90 8.18
N GLU A 174 -14.08 15.09 9.31
CA GLU A 174 -13.13 16.16 9.61
C GLU A 174 -11.90 16.14 8.69
N VAL A 175 -11.66 15.06 7.94
CA VAL A 175 -10.60 15.02 6.92
C VAL A 175 -10.81 16.08 5.83
N LEU A 176 -12.06 16.46 5.56
CA LEU A 176 -12.38 17.47 4.55
C LEU A 176 -11.93 18.89 4.95
N ASP A 177 -11.65 19.11 6.23
CA ASP A 177 -11.16 20.38 6.77
C ASP A 177 -9.63 20.44 6.81
N LEU A 178 -8.94 19.31 6.55
CA LEU A 178 -7.48 19.29 6.47
C LEU A 178 -6.99 20.03 5.22
N SER A 179 -6.01 20.90 5.41
CA SER A 179 -5.34 21.59 4.32
C SER A 179 -4.45 20.62 3.54
N PHE A 180 -4.43 20.76 2.22
CA PHE A 180 -3.44 20.09 1.39
C PHE A 180 -2.02 20.58 1.73
N SER A 181 -1.03 19.70 1.56
CA SER A 181 0.39 19.97 1.83
C SER A 181 1.00 21.06 0.94
N GLY A 182 0.25 21.53 -0.06
CA GLY A 182 0.65 22.60 -0.95
C GLY A 182 1.44 22.11 -2.16
N GLY A 183 0.75 21.93 -3.29
CA GLY A 183 1.38 21.72 -4.61
C GLY A 183 2.03 23.00 -5.16
N ALA A 184 2.48 23.01 -6.41
CA ALA A 184 3.18 24.16 -7.01
C ALA A 184 2.42 25.51 -6.91
N ALA A 185 1.09 25.48 -6.75
CA ALA A 185 0.25 26.66 -6.52
C ALA A 185 0.20 27.15 -5.05
N ALA A 186 0.70 26.39 -4.08
CA ALA A 186 0.90 26.85 -2.71
C ALA A 186 2.18 27.70 -2.59
N HIS A 187 3.26 27.32 -3.28
CA HIS A 187 4.47 28.13 -3.37
C HIS A 187 4.29 29.45 -4.13
N ALA A 188 3.35 29.51 -5.09
CA ALA A 188 2.96 30.77 -5.73
C ALA A 188 2.00 31.64 -4.88
N ALA A 189 1.48 31.10 -3.78
CA ALA A 189 0.41 31.71 -2.99
C ALA A 189 0.77 31.97 -1.52
N GLU A 190 2.04 31.84 -1.12
CA GLU A 190 2.53 32.49 0.10
C GLU A 190 2.45 34.03 0.02
N ALA A 191 2.04 34.59 -1.12
CA ALA A 191 1.80 36.01 -1.32
C ALA A 191 0.33 36.47 -1.18
N SER A 192 -0.68 35.60 -0.98
CA SER A 192 -2.04 36.12 -0.71
C SER A 192 -2.97 35.20 0.09
N VAL A 193 -3.61 35.84 1.07
CA VAL A 193 -4.62 35.31 2.01
C VAL A 193 -5.86 34.81 1.25
N ALA A 194 -5.88 33.54 0.87
CA ALA A 194 -7.03 32.92 0.20
C ALA A 194 -7.19 31.44 0.59
N VAL A 195 -7.40 31.18 1.89
CA VAL A 195 -7.59 29.82 2.43
C VAL A 195 -9.00 29.29 2.10
N SER A 196 -10.02 30.15 2.10
CA SER A 196 -11.44 29.73 1.96
C SER A 196 -11.87 29.44 0.52
N THR A 197 -11.31 30.12 -0.47
CA THR A 197 -11.60 29.90 -1.90
C THR A 197 -10.89 28.68 -2.47
N LYS A 198 -9.69 28.34 -1.96
CA LYS A 198 -8.95 27.13 -2.36
C LYS A 198 -9.64 25.83 -1.95
N VAL A 199 -10.33 25.80 -0.81
CA VAL A 199 -11.14 24.64 -0.38
C VAL A 199 -12.30 24.39 -1.35
N LYS A 200 -13.02 25.43 -1.78
CA LYS A 200 -14.12 25.30 -2.75
C LYS A 200 -13.65 24.93 -4.16
N ALA A 201 -12.52 25.48 -4.60
CA ALA A 201 -11.92 25.12 -5.89
C ALA A 201 -11.36 23.68 -5.88
N GLY A 202 -10.75 23.25 -4.77
CA GLY A 202 -10.27 21.89 -4.58
C GLY A 202 -11.39 20.87 -4.55
N ALA A 203 -12.49 21.16 -3.85
CA ALA A 203 -13.69 20.33 -3.84
C ALA A 203 -14.29 20.15 -5.25
N LYS A 204 -14.32 21.21 -6.08
CA LYS A 204 -14.83 21.13 -7.45
C LYS A 204 -13.92 20.33 -8.40
N VAL A 205 -12.60 20.44 -8.25
CA VAL A 205 -11.62 19.68 -9.05
C VAL A 205 -11.59 18.20 -8.64
N LEU A 206 -11.79 17.91 -7.35
CA LEU A 206 -12.01 16.57 -6.82
C LEU A 206 -13.23 15.88 -7.45
N ASP A 207 -14.33 16.61 -7.68
CA ASP A 207 -15.53 16.06 -8.31
C ASP A 207 -15.32 15.75 -9.81
N ASP A 208 -14.84 16.71 -10.60
CA ASP A 208 -14.79 16.57 -12.06
C ASP A 208 -13.64 15.68 -12.57
N LYS A 209 -12.50 15.65 -11.86
CA LYS A 209 -11.29 14.89 -12.27
C LYS A 209 -10.91 13.76 -11.30
N GLY A 210 -11.46 13.75 -10.09
CA GLY A 210 -11.23 12.67 -9.13
C GLY A 210 -11.85 11.35 -9.57
N SER A 211 -12.96 11.37 -10.32
CA SER A 211 -13.61 10.15 -10.85
C SER A 211 -12.70 9.31 -11.75
N VAL A 212 -11.97 9.95 -12.69
CA VAL A 212 -11.04 9.27 -13.61
C VAL A 212 -9.79 8.75 -12.89
N ALA A 213 -9.33 9.46 -11.85
CA ALA A 213 -8.19 9.06 -11.05
C ALA A 213 -8.54 7.93 -10.07
N LEU A 214 -9.72 7.98 -9.44
CA LEU A 214 -10.34 6.86 -8.70
C LEU A 214 -10.32 5.61 -9.56
N ASP A 215 -10.79 5.73 -10.81
CA ASP A 215 -10.92 4.60 -11.73
C ASP A 215 -9.56 3.95 -12.07
N ARG A 216 -8.47 4.72 -12.04
CA ARG A 216 -7.09 4.20 -12.24
C ARG A 216 -6.51 3.57 -10.99
N GLY A 217 -6.67 4.19 -9.82
CA GLY A 217 -6.26 3.64 -8.52
C GLY A 217 -6.95 2.31 -8.26
N SER A 218 -8.27 2.30 -8.45
CA SER A 218 -9.11 1.11 -8.28
C SER A 218 -8.77 -0.03 -9.26
N LYS A 219 -8.48 0.26 -10.53
CA LYS A 219 -8.03 -0.77 -11.50
C LYS A 219 -6.64 -1.30 -11.16
N ALA A 220 -5.72 -0.45 -10.72
CA ALA A 220 -4.38 -0.85 -10.31
C ALA A 220 -4.44 -1.77 -9.09
N LEU A 221 -5.19 -1.40 -8.05
CA LEU A 221 -5.41 -2.20 -6.86
C LEU A 221 -6.11 -3.54 -7.16
N GLY A 222 -7.14 -3.52 -8.01
CA GLY A 222 -7.82 -4.76 -8.44
C GLY A 222 -6.89 -5.74 -9.15
N LYS A 223 -5.98 -5.25 -9.99
CA LYS A 223 -4.95 -6.07 -10.65
C LYS A 223 -3.90 -6.57 -9.66
N GLN A 224 -3.55 -5.76 -8.65
CA GLN A 224 -2.62 -6.13 -7.59
C GLN A 224 -3.18 -7.27 -6.74
N LEU A 225 -4.46 -7.20 -6.36
CA LEU A 225 -5.16 -8.26 -5.64
C LEU A 225 -5.29 -9.57 -6.42
N GLY A 226 -5.24 -9.51 -7.75
CA GLY A 226 -5.16 -10.72 -8.56
C GLY A 226 -3.85 -11.51 -8.39
N ARG A 227 -2.80 -10.91 -7.82
CA ARG A 227 -1.44 -11.50 -7.75
C ARG A 227 -1.09 -12.12 -6.41
N THR A 228 -1.95 -12.03 -5.39
CA THR A 228 -1.64 -12.41 -4.00
C THR A 228 -1.96 -13.88 -3.63
N LYS A 229 -2.13 -14.78 -4.62
CA LYS A 229 -2.40 -16.23 -4.43
C LYS A 229 -3.45 -16.58 -3.36
N GLY A 230 -4.57 -15.87 -3.29
CA GLY A 230 -5.62 -16.15 -2.32
C GLY A 230 -5.29 -15.70 -0.89
N MET A 231 -4.28 -14.85 -0.70
CA MET A 231 -4.26 -13.91 0.40
C MET A 231 -5.20 -12.74 0.08
N PHE A 232 -5.70 -12.06 1.12
CA PHE A 232 -6.63 -10.94 0.98
C PHE A 232 -7.98 -11.32 0.32
N LYS A 233 -8.51 -12.54 0.47
CA LYS A 233 -9.79 -12.91 -0.18
C LYS A 233 -10.95 -12.13 0.41
N SER A 234 -11.05 -12.03 1.74
CA SER A 234 -12.13 -11.27 2.39
C SER A 234 -12.11 -9.82 1.93
N PHE A 235 -10.94 -9.20 2.00
CA PHE A 235 -10.68 -7.86 1.45
C PHE A 235 -11.04 -7.76 -0.05
N ALA A 236 -10.51 -8.64 -0.89
CA ALA A 236 -10.71 -8.58 -2.33
C ALA A 236 -12.16 -8.87 -2.74
N ALA A 237 -12.89 -9.69 -1.98
CA ALA A 237 -14.29 -9.98 -2.22
C ALA A 237 -15.17 -8.77 -1.94
N GLU A 238 -14.96 -8.10 -0.80
CA GLU A 238 -15.64 -6.86 -0.46
C GLU A 238 -15.32 -5.75 -1.48
N TYR A 239 -14.04 -5.61 -1.82
CA TYR A 239 -13.58 -4.68 -2.83
C TYR A 239 -14.25 -4.89 -4.19
N LYS A 240 -14.27 -6.14 -4.69
CA LYS A 240 -14.90 -6.48 -5.97
C LYS A 240 -16.42 -6.26 -5.97
N LYS A 241 -17.07 -6.56 -4.85
CA LYS A 241 -18.51 -6.32 -4.68
C LYS A 241 -18.83 -4.84 -4.76
N ALA A 242 -18.01 -3.99 -4.14
CA ALA A 242 -18.17 -2.55 -4.16
C ALA A 242 -17.83 -1.92 -5.53
N ALA A 243 -16.79 -2.43 -6.20
CA ALA A 243 -16.36 -1.95 -7.52
C ALA A 243 -17.30 -2.37 -8.68
N GLY A 244 -18.41 -3.07 -8.40
CA GLY A 244 -19.38 -3.47 -9.42
C GLY A 244 -18.88 -4.50 -10.44
N ALA A 245 -17.81 -5.24 -10.13
CA ALA A 245 -17.26 -6.22 -11.08
C ALA A 245 -18.29 -7.34 -11.36
N PRO A 246 -18.61 -7.64 -12.64
CA PRO A 246 -19.59 -8.66 -12.95
C PRO A 246 -19.12 -10.01 -12.42
N ALA A 247 -19.96 -10.69 -11.64
CA ALA A 247 -19.73 -12.05 -11.21
C ALA A 247 -19.42 -12.89 -12.46
N LYS A 248 -18.22 -13.51 -12.51
CA LYS A 248 -17.88 -14.46 -13.57
C LYS A 248 -19.00 -15.52 -13.62
N LYS A 249 -19.84 -15.48 -14.66
CA LYS A 249 -20.77 -16.56 -14.98
C LYS A 249 -19.96 -17.85 -15.01
N LYS A 250 -20.26 -18.78 -14.10
CA LYS A 250 -19.77 -20.16 -14.19
C LYS A 250 -20.12 -20.64 -15.60
N ARG A 251 -19.11 -20.98 -16.41
CA ARG A 251 -19.35 -21.77 -17.62
C ARG A 251 -19.94 -23.08 -17.14
N ALA A 252 -21.20 -23.32 -17.50
CA ALA A 252 -21.82 -24.63 -17.38
C ALA A 252 -20.95 -25.62 -18.18
N LYS A 253 -20.75 -26.80 -17.58
CA LYS A 253 -19.95 -27.89 -18.10
C LYS A 253 -20.48 -28.39 -19.43
#